data_AF-A0A963LLS0-F1
#
_entry.id   AF-A0A963LLS0-F1
#
_cell.length_a   1.000
_cell.length_b   1.000
_cell.length_c   1.000
_cell.angle_alpha   90.00
_cell.angle_beta   90.00
_cell.angle_gamma   90.00
#
_symmetry.space_group_name_H-M   'P 1'
#
loop_
_entity.id
_entity.type
_entity.pdbx_description
1 polymer ?
#
loop_
_entity_poly.entity_id
_entity_poly.type
_entity_poly.pdbx_seq_one_letter_code
_entity_poly.pdbx_strand_id
1 'polypeptide(L)'
;MRDRLVAMAAGLWWGSLTAIGFVAVPLLFRHLPSPQIAGNMAAHLFTAQTWLSVACGLVLLLLRPKHPGALSGRAGTALIFIVLGMLLALLIEFAVAPHIRARDNLALWHGVGTGMYAVQWLCAGALLWRQARAPGG
;
A
#
# COMPACT_ATOMS: atom_id res chain seq x y z
N MET A 1 1.67 -10.27 22.24
CA MET A 1 2.41 -10.61 21.01
C MET A 1 1.65 -10.20 19.75
N ARG A 2 0.37 -10.55 19.62
CA ARG A 2 -0.53 -10.13 18.54
C ARG A 2 -0.49 -8.63 18.22
N ASP A 3 -0.63 -7.75 19.21
CA ASP A 3 -0.70 -6.31 18.95
C ASP A 3 0.62 -5.76 18.39
N ARG A 4 1.75 -6.35 18.80
CA ARG A 4 3.07 -6.04 18.22
C ARG A 4 3.13 -6.46 16.76
N LEU A 5 2.63 -7.65 16.41
CA LEU A 5 2.59 -8.11 15.02
C LEU A 5 1.68 -7.23 14.15
N VAL A 6 0.54 -6.78 14.69
CA VAL A 6 -0.37 -5.86 14.02
C VAL A 6 0.32 -4.50 13.78
N ALA A 7 0.98 -3.95 14.79
CA ALA A 7 1.74 -2.70 14.68
C ALA A 7 2.90 -2.83 13.68
N MET A 8 3.65 -3.94 13.72
CA MET A 8 4.74 -4.21 12.77
C MET A 8 4.22 -4.36 11.34
N ALA A 9 3.12 -5.07 11.11
CA ALA A 9 2.53 -5.21 9.78
C ALA A 9 2.03 -3.87 9.22
N ALA A 10 1.32 -3.07 10.03
CA ALA A 10 0.88 -1.73 9.62
C ALA A 10 2.06 -0.79 9.36
N GLY A 11 3.10 -0.86 10.22
CA GLY A 11 4.32 -0.07 10.09
C GLY A 11 5.12 -0.42 8.85
N LEU A 12 5.30 -1.73 8.59
CA LEU A 12 5.97 -2.23 7.39
C LEU A 12 5.22 -1.83 6.12
N TRP A 13 3.88 -1.94 6.13
CA TRP A 13 3.08 -1.54 4.98
C TRP A 13 3.20 -0.05 4.67
N TRP A 14 2.97 0.82 5.66
CA TRP A 14 3.07 2.26 5.46
C TRP A 14 4.51 2.71 5.16
N GLY A 15 5.50 2.14 5.85
CA GLY A 15 6.91 2.46 5.67
C GLY A 15 7.43 2.05 4.29
N SER A 16 7.06 0.87 3.80
CA SER A 16 7.45 0.41 2.45
C SER A 16 6.84 1.26 1.34
N LEU A 17 5.55 1.63 1.46
CA LEU A 17 4.93 2.59 0.55
C LEU A 17 5.68 3.94 0.57
N THR A 18 6.09 4.38 1.76
CA THR A 18 6.80 5.64 1.92
C THR A 18 8.17 5.58 1.24
N ALA A 19 8.94 4.54 1.53
CA ALA A 19 10.28 4.34 1.01
C ALA A 19 10.28 4.15 -0.51
N ILE A 20 9.36 3.37 -1.07
CA ILE A 20 9.34 3.10 -2.51
C ILE A 20 8.81 4.31 -3.28
N GLY A 21 7.62 4.80 -2.93
CA GLY A 21 6.91 5.82 -3.71
C GLY A 21 7.55 7.21 -3.64
N PHE A 22 8.11 7.60 -2.49
CA PHE A 22 8.62 8.96 -2.29
C PHE A 22 10.14 9.07 -2.20
N VAL A 23 10.87 7.95 -2.09
CA VAL A 23 12.34 7.98 -2.00
C VAL A 23 12.98 7.18 -3.13
N ALA A 24 12.77 5.86 -3.17
CA ALA A 24 13.45 4.99 -4.13
C ALA A 24 13.11 5.35 -5.57
N VAL A 25 11.83 5.47 -5.92
CA VAL A 25 11.41 5.78 -7.31
C VAL A 25 11.95 7.15 -7.77
N PRO A 26 11.82 8.26 -7.03
CA PRO A 26 12.45 9.53 -7.41
C PRO A 26 13.97 9.43 -7.60
N LEU A 27 14.68 8.68 -6.75
CA LEU A 27 16.12 8.47 -6.87
C LEU A 27 16.46 7.66 -8.14
N LEU A 28 15.66 6.65 -8.49
CA LEU A 28 15.85 5.90 -9.75
C LEU A 28 15.79 6.83 -10.97
N PHE A 29 14.78 7.71 -11.04
CA PHE A 29 14.64 8.66 -12.14
C PHE A 29 15.72 9.75 -12.15
N ARG A 30 16.31 10.06 -10.98
CA ARG A 30 17.40 11.03 -10.86
C ARG A 30 18.75 10.46 -11.26
N HIS A 31 19.02 9.19 -10.94
CA HIS A 31 20.38 8.63 -10.98
C HIS A 31 20.61 7.59 -12.08
N LEU A 32 19.56 6.99 -12.64
CA LEU A 32 19.73 6.00 -13.71
C LEU A 32 19.93 6.67 -15.09
N PRO A 33 20.63 6.01 -16.03
CA PRO A 33 21.06 6.63 -17.29
C PRO A 33 19.92 7.08 -18.22
N SER A 34 18.72 6.52 -18.07
CA SER A 34 17.55 6.93 -18.85
C SER A 34 16.23 6.73 -18.10
N PRO A 35 15.19 7.52 -18.42
CA PRO A 35 13.85 7.33 -17.85
C PRO A 35 13.24 5.96 -18.13
N GLN A 36 13.62 5.31 -19.24
CA GLN A 36 13.15 3.97 -19.58
C GLN A 36 13.70 2.91 -18.64
N ILE A 37 15.00 2.96 -18.32
CA ILE A 37 15.63 2.04 -17.37
C ILE A 37 15.05 2.27 -15.98
N ALA A 38 14.89 3.54 -15.57
CA ALA A 38 14.26 3.90 -14.30
C ALA A 38 12.81 3.40 -14.19
N GLY A 39 12.01 3.60 -15.24
CA GLY A 39 10.62 3.14 -15.29
C GLY A 39 10.50 1.61 -15.19
N ASN A 40 11.36 0.87 -15.88
CA ASN A 40 11.39 -0.61 -15.78
C ASN A 40 11.72 -1.07 -14.36
N MET A 41 12.72 -0.47 -13.71
CA MET A 41 13.07 -0.79 -12.33
C MET A 41 11.95 -0.39 -11.35
N ALA A 42 11.34 0.79 -11.55
CA ALA A 42 10.22 1.25 -10.74
C ALA A 42 9.03 0.28 -10.85
N ALA A 43 8.75 -0.28 -12.03
CA ALA A 43 7.71 -1.29 -12.19
C ALA A 43 7.98 -2.54 -11.32
N HIS A 44 9.22 -3.04 -11.29
CA HIS A 44 9.57 -4.16 -10.40
C HIS A 44 9.37 -3.83 -8.91
N LEU A 45 9.76 -2.61 -8.49
CA LEU A 45 9.53 -2.15 -7.11
C LEU A 45 8.02 -2.08 -6.78
N PHE A 46 7.20 -1.59 -7.70
CA PHE A 46 5.74 -1.52 -7.48
C PHE A 46 5.08 -2.90 -7.46
N THR A 47 5.55 -3.85 -8.28
CA THR A 47 5.07 -5.24 -8.20
C THR A 47 5.44 -5.87 -6.85
N ALA A 48 6.67 -5.69 -6.38
CA ALA A 48 7.08 -6.14 -5.05
C ALA A 48 6.24 -5.46 -3.94
N GLN A 49 6.01 -4.15 -4.05
CA GLN A 49 5.18 -3.39 -3.12
C GLN A 49 3.72 -3.89 -3.10
N THR A 50 3.17 -4.29 -4.25
CA THR A 50 1.83 -4.85 -4.35
C THR A 50 1.71 -6.11 -3.50
N TRP A 51 2.63 -7.06 -3.68
CA TRP A 51 2.62 -8.30 -2.92
C TRP A 51 2.90 -8.09 -1.44
N LEU A 52 3.80 -7.16 -1.10
CA LEU A 52 4.03 -6.76 0.29
C LEU A 52 2.76 -6.16 0.93
N SER A 53 2.05 -5.31 0.20
CA SER A 53 0.78 -4.70 0.64
C SER A 53 -0.30 -5.76 0.90
N VAL A 54 -0.42 -6.73 -0.02
CA VAL A 54 -1.32 -7.89 0.15
C VAL A 54 -0.92 -8.72 1.36
N ALA A 55 0.35 -9.05 1.52
CA ALA A 55 0.84 -9.84 2.66
C ALA A 55 0.57 -9.15 4.00
N CYS A 56 0.90 -7.85 4.11
CA CYS A 56 0.62 -7.06 5.31
C CYS A 56 -0.90 -6.99 5.58
N GLY A 57 -1.71 -6.73 4.55
CA GLY A 57 -3.16 -6.70 4.67
C GLY A 57 -3.75 -8.03 5.15
N LEU A 58 -3.29 -9.16 4.59
CA LEU A 58 -3.71 -10.50 5.03
C LEU A 58 -3.34 -10.76 6.50
N VAL A 59 -2.13 -10.40 6.93
CA VAL A 59 -1.73 -10.51 8.35
C VAL A 59 -2.66 -9.68 9.23
N LEU A 60 -2.98 -8.44 8.85
CA LEU A 60 -3.90 -7.59 9.59
C LEU A 60 -5.32 -8.16 9.66
N LEU A 61 -5.82 -8.77 8.58
CA LEU A 61 -7.12 -9.45 8.56
C LEU A 61 -7.15 -10.68 9.47
N LEU A 62 -6.12 -11.53 9.39
CA LEU A 62 -6.00 -12.75 10.19
C LEU A 62 -5.89 -12.45 11.69
N LEU A 63 -5.15 -11.39 12.03
CA LEU A 63 -4.97 -10.96 13.42
C LEU A 63 -6.09 -10.06 13.92
N ARG A 64 -7.17 -9.83 13.18
CA ARG A 64 -8.31 -9.00 13.63
C ARG A 64 -9.19 -9.72 14.67
N PRO A 65 -9.73 -9.03 15.70
CA PRO A 65 -10.67 -9.65 16.63
C PRO A 65 -11.97 -10.05 15.92
N LYS A 66 -12.43 -11.28 16.14
CA LYS A 66 -13.69 -11.83 15.61
C LYS A 66 -14.75 -11.83 16.71
N HIS A 67 -15.20 -10.66 17.15
CA HIS A 67 -16.32 -10.58 18.09
C HIS A 67 -17.65 -10.50 17.31
N PRO A 68 -18.70 -11.23 17.73
CA PRO A 68 -20.04 -11.05 17.19
C PRO A 68 -20.52 -9.64 17.56
N GLY A 69 -20.63 -8.76 16.56
CA GLY A 69 -20.82 -7.31 16.72
C GLY A 69 -19.66 -6.44 16.19
N ALA A 70 -18.53 -7.04 15.80
CA ALA A 70 -17.31 -6.34 15.37
C ALA A 70 -17.44 -5.52 14.05
N LEU A 71 -18.61 -5.43 13.43
CA LEU A 71 -18.87 -4.53 12.31
C LEU A 71 -19.35 -3.14 12.77
N SER A 72 -19.64 -2.93 14.06
CA SER A 72 -20.03 -1.61 14.56
C SER A 72 -18.83 -0.70 14.82
N GLY A 73 -18.85 0.51 14.23
CA GLY A 73 -17.91 1.60 14.50
C GLY A 73 -16.47 1.32 14.10
N ARG A 74 -15.54 1.46 15.05
CA ARG A 74 -14.08 1.51 14.83
C ARG A 74 -13.53 0.26 14.13
N ALA A 75 -14.02 -0.94 14.48
CA ALA A 75 -13.53 -2.19 13.90
C ALA A 75 -13.97 -2.40 12.44
N GLY A 76 -15.12 -1.86 12.02
CA GLY A 76 -15.56 -1.84 10.62
C GLY A 76 -14.68 -0.92 9.76
N THR A 77 -14.37 0.29 10.25
CA THR A 77 -13.51 1.23 9.53
C THR A 77 -12.09 0.67 9.28
N ALA A 78 -11.51 -0.08 10.23
CA ALA A 78 -10.21 -0.72 10.01
C ALA A 78 -10.26 -1.77 8.90
N LEU A 79 -11.33 -2.58 8.88
CA LEU A 79 -11.53 -3.58 7.83
C LEU A 79 -11.63 -2.91 6.45
N ILE A 80 -12.37 -1.81 6.35
CA ILE A 80 -12.49 -1.03 5.11
C ILE A 80 -11.11 -0.56 4.63
N PHE A 81 -10.29 0.05 5.50
CA PHE A 81 -8.96 0.51 5.10
C PHE A 81 -8.02 -0.63 4.68
N ILE A 82 -8.08 -1.78 5.34
CA ILE A 82 -7.26 -2.94 4.97
C ILE A 82 -7.68 -3.46 3.58
N VAL A 83 -8.98 -3.72 3.40
CA VAL A 83 -9.50 -4.29 2.15
C VAL A 83 -9.35 -3.32 0.98
N LEU A 84 -9.67 -2.04 1.20
CA LEU A 84 -9.49 -1.00 0.19
C LEU A 84 -8.03 -0.85 -0.21
N GLY A 85 -7.11 -0.80 0.76
CA GLY A 85 -5.68 -0.72 0.50
C GLY A 85 -5.18 -1.89 -0.35
N MET A 86 -5.54 -3.13 0.01
CA MET A 86 -5.19 -4.32 -0.76
C MET A 86 -5.77 -4.31 -2.17
N LEU A 87 -7.05 -3.94 -2.30
CA LEU A 87 -7.73 -3.87 -3.59
C LEU A 87 -7.06 -2.84 -4.51
N LEU A 88 -6.71 -1.67 -3.98
CA LEU A 88 -5.98 -0.63 -4.73
C LEU A 88 -4.60 -1.14 -5.16
N ALA A 89 -3.87 -1.87 -4.31
CA ALA A 89 -2.60 -2.49 -4.71
C ALA A 89 -2.78 -3.40 -5.93
N LEU A 90 -3.77 -4.28 -5.88
CA LEU A 90 -4.07 -5.23 -6.95
C LEU A 90 -4.53 -4.52 -8.23
N LEU A 91 -5.38 -3.49 -8.11
CA LEU A 91 -5.79 -2.69 -9.26
C LEU A 91 -4.63 -1.92 -9.89
N ILE A 92 -3.69 -1.40 -9.08
CA ILE A 92 -2.48 -0.78 -9.60
C ILE A 92 -1.68 -1.79 -10.44
N GLU A 93 -1.42 -3.00 -9.92
CA GLU A 93 -0.59 -3.99 -10.64
C GLU A 93 -1.29 -4.57 -11.87
N PHE A 94 -2.56 -4.95 -11.74
CA PHE A 94 -3.26 -5.73 -12.77
C PHE A 94 -4.12 -4.89 -13.72
N ALA A 95 -4.56 -3.68 -13.32
CA ALA A 95 -5.35 -2.81 -14.18
C ALA A 95 -4.53 -1.60 -14.67
N VAL A 96 -3.80 -0.90 -13.79
CA VAL A 96 -3.11 0.35 -14.17
C VAL A 96 -1.75 0.09 -14.84
N ALA A 97 -0.92 -0.76 -14.25
CA ALA A 97 0.44 -0.99 -14.71
C ALA A 97 0.54 -1.49 -16.17
N PRO A 98 -0.34 -2.36 -16.70
CA PRO A 98 -0.31 -2.74 -18.11
C PRO A 98 -0.42 -1.54 -19.07
N HIS A 99 -1.28 -0.57 -18.78
CA HIS A 99 -1.47 0.62 -19.61
C HIS A 99 -0.26 1.55 -19.54
N ILE A 100 0.31 1.75 -18.34
CA ILE A 100 1.56 2.52 -18.16
C ILE A 100 2.71 1.87 -18.95
N ARG A 101 2.86 0.54 -18.86
CA ARG A 101 3.90 -0.22 -19.58
C ARG A 101 3.73 -0.14 -21.10
N ALA A 102 2.49 -0.19 -21.58
CA ALA A 102 2.15 -0.02 -22.99
C ALA A 102 2.27 1.43 -23.47
N ARG A 103 2.46 2.40 -22.56
CA ARG A 103 2.39 3.85 -22.80
C ARG A 103 1.06 4.30 -23.42
N ASP A 104 0.00 3.53 -23.22
CA ASP A 104 -1.35 3.93 -23.59
C ASP A 104 -1.79 5.04 -22.63
N ASN A 105 -2.18 6.20 -23.18
CA ASN A 105 -2.55 7.41 -22.44
C ASN A 105 -1.77 7.61 -21.13
N LEU A 106 -0.43 7.65 -21.25
CA LEU A 106 0.48 7.55 -20.11
C LEU A 106 0.17 8.56 -19.00
N ALA A 107 -0.17 9.80 -19.35
CA ALA A 107 -0.48 10.84 -18.37
C ALA A 107 -1.71 10.49 -17.52
N LEU A 108 -2.77 9.98 -18.14
CA LEU A 108 -3.98 9.54 -17.44
C LEU A 108 -3.66 8.38 -16.51
N TRP A 109 -3.10 7.30 -17.04
CA TRP A 109 -2.88 6.07 -16.26
C TRP A 109 -1.84 6.26 -15.17
N HIS A 110 -0.81 7.09 -15.40
CA HIS A 110 0.12 7.47 -14.36
C HIS A 110 -0.59 8.25 -13.25
N GLY A 111 -1.43 9.24 -13.59
CA GLY A 111 -2.21 10.00 -12.61
C GLY A 111 -3.17 9.12 -11.79
N VAL A 112 -3.87 8.18 -12.44
CA VAL A 112 -4.72 7.19 -11.77
C VAL A 112 -3.90 6.33 -10.80
N GLY A 113 -2.75 5.83 -11.25
CA GLY A 113 -1.84 5.05 -10.41
C GLY A 113 -1.35 5.82 -9.19
N THR A 114 -0.92 7.07 -9.38
CA THR A 114 -0.49 7.97 -8.28
C THR A 114 -1.63 8.20 -7.28
N GLY A 115 -2.85 8.46 -7.76
CA GLY A 115 -4.03 8.64 -6.91
C GLY A 115 -4.34 7.39 -6.08
N MET A 116 -4.39 6.21 -6.73
CA MET A 116 -4.62 4.94 -6.03
C MET A 116 -3.53 4.65 -5.00
N TYR A 117 -2.27 4.91 -5.34
CA TYR A 117 -1.13 4.72 -4.44
C TYR A 117 -1.22 5.64 -3.22
N ALA A 118 -1.58 6.91 -3.42
CA ALA A 118 -1.77 7.88 -2.34
C ALA A 118 -2.92 7.47 -1.40
N VAL A 119 -4.05 7.01 -1.95
CA VAL A 119 -5.17 6.51 -1.12
C VAL A 119 -4.75 5.26 -0.33
N GLN A 120 -4.00 4.34 -0.94
CA GLN A 120 -3.44 3.19 -0.25
C GLN A 120 -2.49 3.61 0.88
N TRP A 121 -1.61 4.58 0.64
CA TRP A 121 -0.71 5.14 1.65
C TRP A 121 -1.48 5.77 2.82
N LEU A 122 -2.55 6.50 2.55
CA LEU A 122 -3.44 7.05 3.58
C LEU A 122 -4.14 5.95 4.38
N CYS A 123 -4.61 4.88 3.74
CA CYS A 123 -5.22 3.73 4.42
C CYS A 123 -4.23 3.08 5.40
N ALA A 124 -3.02 2.77 4.93
CA ALA A 124 -1.97 2.17 5.76
C ALA A 124 -1.54 3.11 6.91
N GLY A 125 -1.41 4.41 6.63
CA GLY A 125 -1.07 5.41 7.64
C GLY A 125 -2.15 5.57 8.70
N ALA A 126 -3.42 5.59 8.30
CA ALA A 126 -4.55 5.62 9.22
C ALA A 126 -4.60 4.37 10.11
N LEU A 127 -4.31 3.18 9.55
CA LEU A 127 -4.21 1.94 10.33
C LEU A 127 -3.08 2.02 11.35
N LEU A 128 -1.88 2.44 10.94
CA LEU A 128 -0.72 2.59 11.83
C LEU A 128 -1.00 3.60 12.95
N TRP A 129 -1.53 4.77 12.62
CA TRP A 129 -1.87 5.82 13.59
C TRP A 129 -2.85 5.34 14.65
N ARG A 130 -3.80 4.50 14.25
CA ARG A 130 -4.78 3.92 15.18
C ARG A 130 -4.14 2.92 16.15
N GLN A 131 -3.12 2.17 15.71
CA GLN A 131 -2.38 1.29 16.62
C GLN A 131 -1.51 2.07 17.60
N ALA A 132 -0.91 3.18 17.16
CA ALA A 132 -0.12 4.04 18.04
C ALA A 132 -0.96 4.71 19.15
N ARG A 133 -2.27 4.89 18.93
CA ARG A 133 -3.21 5.47 19.91
C ARG A 133 -3.87 4.45 20.83
N ALA A 134 -3.67 3.15 20.63
CA ALA A 134 -4.12 2.16 21.60
C ALA A 134 -3.23 2.33 22.84
N PRO A 135 -3.79 2.64 24.03
CA PRO A 135 -3.01 2.60 25.27
C PRO A 135 -2.33 1.23 25.35
N GLY A 136 -1.03 1.21 25.68
CA GLY A 136 -0.31 -0.05 25.91
C GLY A 136 -1.17 -0.93 26.82
N GLY A 137 -1.38 -2.18 26.38
CA GLY A 137 -2.25 -3.14 27.06
C GLY A 137 -1.88 -3.40 28.52
#